data_AF-A0A0L0ETN5-F1
#
_entry.id   AF-A0A0L0ETN5-F1
#
_cell.length_a   1.000
_cell.length_b   1.000
_cell.length_c   1.000
_cell.angle_alpha   90.00
_cell.angle_beta   90.00
_cell.angle_gamma   90.00
#
_symmetry.space_group_name_H-M   'P 1'
#
loop_
_entity.id
_entity.type
_entity.pdbx_description
1 polymer ?
#
loop_
_entity_poly.entity_id
_entity_poly.type
_entity_poly.pdbx_seq_one_letter_code
_entity_poly.pdbx_strand_id
1 'polypeptide(L)'
;MSNTTSSFTWEFEVTGIYQTDAAETNQQMIFMRHDYLDENRGYGRYYVSWLVAKLSRGANADGVSHAIDKVFENSTAETRTTTEQVFVKEQAQQFVDLSWILKLVVLAVFFTLLLIASNSMSQSIRERMNELAVMKSLGFSSGKLIASVYMEALLIIFVGAASGVLIAAFGLDVVQQKLATFLPGIHIQASHYVQIVVMIFSLALICCVSPALSIYRLTISKALRT
;
A
#
# COMPACT_ATOMS: atom_id res chain seq x y z
N MET A 1 -6.57 -23.29 37.05
CA MET A 1 -5.50 -22.48 36.43
C MET A 1 -5.11 -21.40 37.44
N SER A 2 -3.86 -21.35 37.87
CA SER A 2 -3.31 -20.26 38.70
C SER A 2 -1.90 -20.01 38.19
N ASN A 3 -1.72 -18.88 37.52
CA ASN A 3 -0.41 -18.45 37.03
C ASN A 3 0.04 -17.28 37.90
N THR A 4 0.70 -17.58 39.02
CA THR A 4 1.31 -16.60 39.94
C THR A 4 2.80 -16.41 39.65
N THR A 5 3.31 -16.86 38.50
CA THR A 5 4.73 -16.77 38.15
C THR A 5 4.89 -15.94 36.88
N SER A 6 5.81 -14.98 36.93
CA SER A 6 6.11 -13.91 35.96
C SER A 6 6.54 -14.38 34.56
N SER A 7 5.75 -15.24 33.91
CA SER A 7 5.89 -15.58 32.50
C SER A 7 4.59 -15.20 31.78
N PHE A 8 4.69 -14.41 30.71
CA PHE A 8 3.58 -14.09 29.81
C PHE A 8 3.20 -15.29 28.92
N THR A 9 3.44 -16.51 29.39
CA THR A 9 3.19 -17.75 28.67
C THR A 9 1.81 -18.25 29.05
N TRP A 10 0.89 -18.21 28.10
CA TRP A 10 -0.47 -18.70 28.26
C TRP A 10 -0.56 -20.07 27.60
N GLU A 11 -0.97 -21.08 28.36
CA GLU A 11 -1.24 -22.41 27.84
C GLU A 11 -2.73 -22.53 27.49
N PHE A 12 -3.01 -22.97 26.26
CA PHE A 12 -4.36 -23.12 25.74
C PHE A 12 -4.58 -24.57 25.30
N GLU A 13 -5.73 -25.13 25.66
CA GLU A 13 -6.22 -26.38 25.08
C GLU A 13 -7.06 -26.07 23.84
N VAL A 14 -6.65 -26.60 22.68
CA VAL A 14 -7.36 -26.39 21.42
C VAL A 14 -8.56 -27.33 21.35
N THR A 15 -9.76 -26.80 21.62
CA THR A 15 -11.01 -27.60 21.59
C THR A 15 -11.58 -27.76 20.17
N GLY A 16 -11.22 -26.89 19.23
CA GLY A 16 -11.71 -26.97 17.85
C GLY A 16 -11.02 -25.97 16.93
N ILE A 17 -11.02 -26.29 15.63
CA ILE A 17 -10.49 -25.43 14.57
C ILE A 17 -11.66 -25.11 13.64
N TYR A 18 -11.94 -23.83 13.44
CA TYR A 18 -12.93 -23.40 12.45
C TYR A 18 -12.22 -23.16 11.12
N GLN A 19 -12.84 -23.62 10.03
CA GLN A 19 -12.43 -23.31 8.67
C GLN A 19 -13.57 -22.54 8.02
N THR A 20 -13.20 -21.49 7.29
CA THR A 20 -14.13 -20.66 6.53
C THR A 20 -13.64 -20.62 5.10
N ASP A 21 -14.53 -20.92 4.16
CA ASP A 21 -14.26 -20.88 2.72
C ASP A 21 -14.27 -19.44 2.17
N ALA A 22 -14.72 -18.47 2.97
CA ALA A 22 -14.72 -17.07 2.59
C ALA A 22 -13.29 -16.49 2.70
N ALA A 23 -12.65 -16.30 1.55
CA ALA A 23 -11.28 -15.77 1.40
C ALA A 23 -11.01 -14.42 2.11
N GLU A 24 -12.05 -13.72 2.56
CA GLU A 24 -11.96 -12.42 3.26
C GLU A 24 -11.98 -12.52 4.80
N THR A 25 -12.17 -13.71 5.37
CA THR A 25 -12.21 -13.84 6.84
C THR A 25 -10.80 -14.05 7.38
N ASN A 26 -10.38 -13.19 8.31
CA ASN A 26 -9.08 -13.30 8.97
C ASN A 26 -8.96 -14.63 9.73
N GLN A 27 -8.22 -15.59 9.16
CA GLN A 27 -8.02 -16.94 9.72
C GLN A 27 -7.11 -16.94 10.95
N GLN A 28 -6.56 -15.80 11.36
CA GLN A 28 -5.71 -15.66 12.55
C GLN A 28 -6.49 -15.30 13.82
N MET A 29 -7.84 -15.31 13.78
CA MET A 29 -8.64 -15.05 14.97
C MET A 29 -8.74 -16.28 15.86
N ILE A 30 -8.51 -16.10 17.17
CA ILE A 30 -8.71 -17.11 18.20
C ILE A 30 -9.98 -16.72 18.99
N PHE A 31 -10.90 -17.67 19.13
CA PHE A 31 -12.06 -17.51 20.00
C PHE A 31 -11.79 -18.19 21.34
N MET A 32 -12.07 -17.48 22.43
CA MET A 32 -11.94 -17.99 23.77
C MET A 32 -13.07 -17.49 24.65
N ARG A 33 -13.34 -18.20 25.74
CA ARG A 33 -14.38 -17.83 26.70
C ARG A 33 -13.93 -16.59 27.50
N HIS A 34 -14.79 -15.57 27.56
CA HIS A 34 -14.47 -14.27 28.17
C HIS A 34 -14.17 -14.36 29.67
N ASP A 35 -14.91 -15.18 30.41
CA ASP A 35 -14.73 -15.39 31.85
C ASP A 35 -13.30 -15.88 32.19
N TYR A 36 -12.79 -16.87 31.45
CA TYR A 36 -11.41 -17.34 31.63
C TYR A 36 -10.36 -16.28 31.26
N LEU A 37 -10.63 -15.47 30.25
CA LEU A 37 -9.74 -14.38 29.85
C LEU A 37 -9.70 -13.29 30.93
N ASP A 38 -10.85 -12.91 31.47
CA ASP A 38 -10.98 -11.86 32.47
C ASP A 38 -10.36 -12.26 33.82
N GLU A 39 -10.52 -13.52 34.21
CA GLU A 39 -9.90 -14.07 35.42
C GLU A 39 -8.37 -14.14 35.35
N ASN A 40 -7.75 -14.23 34.17
CA ASN A 40 -6.31 -14.45 34.06
C ASN A 40 -5.52 -13.28 33.45
N ARG A 41 -6.20 -12.23 32.94
CA ARG A 41 -5.52 -11.05 32.40
C ARG A 41 -4.93 -10.16 33.50
N GLY A 42 -3.69 -9.72 33.31
CA GLY A 42 -3.01 -8.80 34.24
C GLY A 42 -3.51 -7.35 34.18
N TYR A 43 -4.18 -6.96 33.09
CA TYR A 43 -4.65 -5.59 32.85
C TYR A 43 -6.05 -5.60 32.21
N GLY A 44 -6.82 -4.53 32.45
CA GLY A 44 -8.13 -4.33 31.82
C GLY A 44 -9.27 -5.17 32.41
N ARG A 45 -9.07 -5.83 33.56
CA ARG A 45 -10.10 -6.64 34.24
C ARG A 45 -11.44 -5.90 34.38
N TYR A 46 -12.54 -6.61 34.16
CA TYR A 46 -13.91 -6.07 34.13
C TYR A 46 -14.24 -5.08 33.01
N TYR A 47 -13.34 -4.85 32.04
CA TYR A 47 -13.62 -4.05 30.84
C TYR A 47 -13.80 -4.92 29.59
N VAL A 48 -14.77 -4.55 28.76
CA VAL A 48 -15.04 -5.16 27.46
C VAL A 48 -14.86 -4.11 26.37
N SER A 49 -14.24 -4.48 25.24
CA SER A 49 -13.98 -3.54 24.13
C SER A 49 -15.21 -3.27 23.27
N TRP A 50 -16.03 -4.30 23.03
CA TRP A 50 -17.24 -4.20 22.21
C TRP A 50 -18.27 -5.23 22.66
N LEU A 51 -19.55 -4.87 22.54
CA LEU A 51 -20.67 -5.75 22.79
C LEU A 51 -21.52 -5.84 21.52
N VAL A 52 -21.91 -7.06 21.16
CA VAL A 52 -22.76 -7.30 19.99
C VAL A 52 -24.13 -7.73 20.49
N ALA A 53 -25.14 -6.90 20.22
CA ALA A 53 -26.53 -7.20 20.53
C ALA A 53 -27.26 -7.67 19.27
N LYS A 54 -27.86 -8.86 19.31
CA LYS A 54 -28.64 -9.40 18.19
C LYS A 54 -30.09 -8.91 18.30
N LEU A 55 -30.56 -8.20 17.26
CA LEU A 55 -31.93 -7.73 17.20
C LEU A 55 -32.90 -8.85 16.79
N SER A 56 -34.09 -8.82 17.39
CA SER A 56 -35.22 -9.66 16.96
C SER A 56 -35.80 -9.16 15.64
N ARG A 57 -36.41 -10.06 14.84
CA ARG A 57 -36.96 -9.71 13.52
C ARG A 57 -37.99 -8.58 13.64
N GLY A 58 -37.79 -7.49 12.90
CA GLY A 58 -38.69 -6.33 12.86
C GLY A 58 -38.45 -5.28 13.95
N ALA A 59 -37.44 -5.43 14.81
CA ALA A 59 -37.08 -4.43 15.80
C ALA A 59 -36.43 -3.19 15.14
N ASN A 60 -36.72 -2.00 15.67
CA ASN A 60 -36.11 -0.75 15.23
C ASN A 60 -34.69 -0.64 15.81
N ALA A 61 -33.67 -0.67 14.94
CA ALA A 61 -32.26 -0.63 15.33
C ALA A 61 -31.86 0.69 16.00
N ASP A 62 -32.37 1.83 15.52
CA ASP A 62 -32.03 3.15 16.06
C ASP A 62 -32.65 3.34 17.45
N GLY A 63 -33.91 2.90 17.61
CA GLY A 63 -34.61 2.96 18.89
C GLY A 63 -33.96 2.09 19.97
N VAL A 64 -33.51 0.88 19.60
CA VAL A 64 -32.78 -0.02 20.52
C VAL A 64 -31.40 0.55 20.87
N SER A 65 -30.69 1.13 19.89
CA SER A 65 -29.37 1.73 20.12
C SER A 65 -29.43 2.88 21.12
N HIS A 66 -30.38 3.81 20.95
CA HIS A 66 -30.60 4.89 21.91
C HIS A 66 -31.04 4.40 23.29
N ALA A 67 -31.86 3.34 23.35
CA ALA A 67 -32.26 2.77 24.64
C ALA A 67 -31.05 2.18 25.39
N ILE A 68 -30.11 1.56 24.67
CA ILE A 68 -28.86 1.05 25.25
C ILE A 68 -27.99 2.20 25.73
N ASP A 69 -27.74 3.21 24.88
CA ASP A 69 -26.88 4.35 25.24
C ASP A 69 -27.42 5.11 26.47
N LYS A 70 -28.75 5.26 26.58
CA LYS A 70 -29.39 5.88 27.75
C LYS A 70 -29.17 5.11 29.05
N VAL A 71 -29.05 3.78 29.00
CA VAL A 71 -28.74 2.97 30.19
C VAL A 71 -27.31 3.22 30.67
N PHE A 72 -26.38 3.51 29.76
CA PHE A 72 -24.96 3.71 30.06
C PHE A 72 -24.54 5.19 30.17
N GLU A 73 -25.42 6.14 29.88
CA GLU A 73 -25.16 7.60 29.89
C GLU A 73 -24.59 8.11 31.24
N ASN A 74 -25.00 7.51 32.36
CA ASN A 74 -24.51 7.88 33.70
C ASN A 74 -23.47 6.89 34.26
N SER A 75 -22.95 5.99 33.44
CA SER A 75 -21.92 5.04 33.81
C SER A 75 -20.52 5.62 33.57
N THR A 76 -19.52 5.09 34.27
CA THR A 76 -18.09 5.37 34.00
C THR A 76 -17.62 4.82 32.65
N ALA A 77 -18.47 4.07 31.96
CA ALA A 77 -18.24 3.52 30.62
C ALA A 77 -19.43 3.85 29.71
N GLU A 78 -19.49 5.10 29.25
CA GLU A 78 -20.47 5.57 28.27
C GLU A 78 -20.32 4.74 26.97
N THR A 79 -21.45 4.24 26.46
CA THR A 79 -21.45 3.44 25.23
C THR A 79 -21.87 4.27 24.04
N ARG A 80 -21.26 4.02 22.89
CA ARG A 80 -21.76 4.49 21.59
C ARG A 80 -22.28 3.28 20.83
N THR A 81 -23.58 3.06 20.87
CA THR A 81 -24.22 1.93 20.17
C THR A 81 -24.55 2.34 18.75
N THR A 82 -24.11 1.54 17.78
CA THR A 82 -24.41 1.77 16.37
C THR A 82 -24.80 0.47 15.70
N THR A 83 -25.56 0.57 14.60
CA THR A 83 -25.92 -0.59 13.79
C THR A 83 -24.66 -1.17 13.15
N GLU A 84 -24.59 -2.50 13.04
CA GLU A 84 -23.47 -3.22 12.41
C GLU A 84 -23.11 -2.66 11.02
N GLN A 85 -24.12 -2.30 10.21
CA GLN A 85 -23.91 -1.71 8.89
C GLN A 85 -23.16 -0.37 8.94
N VAL A 86 -23.45 0.46 9.95
CA VAL A 86 -22.79 1.75 10.15
C VAL A 86 -21.39 1.54 10.70
N PHE A 87 -21.21 0.60 11.64
CA PHE A 87 -19.89 0.24 12.17
C PHE A 87 -18.95 -0.29 11.08
N VAL A 88 -19.42 -1.22 10.25
CA VAL A 88 -18.65 -1.76 9.12
C VAL A 88 -18.32 -0.65 8.12
N LYS A 89 -19.27 0.27 7.87
CA LYS A 89 -19.04 1.42 6.98
C LYS A 89 -18.01 2.40 7.55
N GLU A 90 -18.10 2.76 8.84
CA GLU A 90 -17.15 3.66 9.51
C GLU A 90 -15.74 3.05 9.52
N GLN A 91 -15.61 1.75 9.84
CA GLN A 91 -14.33 1.06 9.74
C GLN A 91 -13.81 1.02 8.30
N ALA A 92 -14.66 0.65 7.33
CA ALA A 92 -14.26 0.62 5.92
C ALA A 92 -13.83 2.02 5.43
N GLN A 93 -14.51 3.09 5.85
CA GLN A 93 -14.14 4.46 5.50
C GLN A 93 -12.75 4.84 6.02
N GLN A 94 -12.41 4.49 7.27
CA GLN A 94 -11.07 4.75 7.80
C GLN A 94 -9.97 4.07 6.97
N PHE A 95 -10.17 2.81 6.56
CA PHE A 95 -9.22 2.11 5.69
C PHE A 95 -9.18 2.68 4.27
N VAL A 96 -10.32 3.15 3.74
CA VAL A 96 -10.40 3.81 2.43
C VAL A 96 -9.64 5.14 2.45
N ASP A 97 -9.80 5.94 3.49
CA ASP A 97 -9.12 7.24 3.63
C ASP A 97 -7.61 7.05 3.69
N LEU A 98 -7.12 6.09 4.48
CA LEU A 98 -5.70 5.75 4.54
C LEU A 98 -5.17 5.29 3.17
N SER A 99 -5.91 4.40 2.50
CA SER A 99 -5.55 3.89 1.17
C SER A 99 -5.50 5.01 0.13
N TRP A 100 -6.40 5.98 0.22
CA TRP A 100 -6.44 7.14 -0.67
C TRP A 100 -5.21 8.04 -0.48
N ILE A 101 -4.86 8.35 0.77
CA ILE A 101 -3.66 9.13 1.09
C ILE A 101 -2.39 8.43 0.57
N LEU A 102 -2.26 7.12 0.80
CA LEU A 102 -1.11 6.35 0.31
C LEU A 102 -1.01 6.39 -1.23
N LYS A 103 -2.13 6.26 -1.95
CA LYS A 103 -2.15 6.38 -3.41
C LYS A 103 -1.68 7.77 -3.87
N LEU A 104 -2.11 8.84 -3.20
CA LEU A 104 -1.65 10.20 -3.52
C LEU A 104 -0.14 10.36 -3.30
N VAL A 105 0.40 9.80 -2.22
CA VAL A 105 1.85 9.83 -1.95
C VAL A 105 2.61 9.06 -3.03
N VAL A 106 2.17 7.86 -3.40
CA VAL A 106 2.78 7.07 -4.48
C VAL A 106 2.73 7.80 -5.81
N LEU A 107 1.60 8.44 -6.13
CA LEU A 107 1.46 9.27 -7.33
C LEU A 107 2.44 10.45 -7.33
N ALA A 108 2.59 11.14 -6.19
CA ALA A 108 3.52 12.26 -6.07
C ALA A 108 4.97 11.80 -6.28
N VAL A 109 5.37 10.68 -5.66
CA VAL A 109 6.71 10.08 -5.84
C VAL A 109 6.92 9.63 -7.28
N PHE A 110 5.91 9.02 -7.91
CA PHE A 110 5.98 8.65 -9.32
C PHE A 110 6.23 9.87 -10.21
N PHE A 111 5.54 10.99 -9.96
CA PHE A 111 5.70 12.22 -10.73
C PHE A 111 7.07 12.87 -10.51
N THR A 112 7.59 12.88 -9.28
CA THR A 112 8.94 13.41 -9.01
C THR A 112 10.01 12.55 -9.68
N LEU A 113 9.89 11.23 -9.64
CA LEU A 113 10.79 10.32 -10.37
C LEU A 113 10.76 10.57 -11.87
N LEU A 114 9.57 10.79 -12.44
CA LEU A 114 9.42 11.13 -13.85
C LEU A 114 10.16 12.41 -14.20
N LEU A 115 10.01 13.47 -13.40
CA LEU A 115 10.72 14.74 -13.63
C LEU A 115 12.24 14.58 -13.51
N ILE A 116 12.71 13.88 -12.47
CA ILE A 116 14.14 13.66 -12.23
C ILE A 116 14.76 12.85 -13.37
N ALA A 117 14.12 11.73 -13.74
CA ALA A 117 14.60 10.87 -14.81
C ALA A 117 14.59 11.60 -16.16
N SER A 118 13.53 12.36 -16.46
CA SER A 118 13.42 13.13 -17.71
C SER A 118 14.51 14.19 -17.81
N ASN A 119 14.78 14.88 -16.71
CA ASN A 119 15.83 15.89 -16.65
C ASN A 119 17.21 15.27 -16.83
N SER A 120 17.47 14.15 -16.13
CA SER A 120 18.74 13.42 -16.23
C SER A 120 18.99 12.90 -17.66
N MET A 121 17.98 12.31 -18.30
CA MET A 121 18.11 11.84 -19.68
C MET A 121 18.34 13.00 -20.67
N SER A 122 17.65 14.12 -20.43
CA SER A 122 17.85 15.34 -21.23
C SER A 122 19.25 15.91 -21.07
N GLN A 123 19.87 15.77 -19.89
CA GLN A 123 21.27 16.14 -19.66
C GLN A 123 22.23 15.19 -20.39
N SER A 124 22.05 13.88 -20.26
CA SER A 124 22.88 12.87 -20.94
C SER A 124 22.93 13.07 -22.46
N ILE A 125 21.80 13.41 -23.08
CA ILE A 125 21.74 13.69 -24.52
C ILE A 125 22.42 15.00 -24.91
N ARG A 126 22.33 16.03 -24.05
CA ARG A 126 23.05 17.29 -24.29
C ARG A 126 24.56 17.08 -24.31
N GLU A 127 25.08 16.23 -23.44
CA GLU A 127 26.51 15.89 -23.39
C GLU A 127 26.96 15.13 -24.65
N ARG A 128 26.11 14.26 -25.21
CA ARG A 128 26.40 13.47 -26.43
C ARG A 128 25.86 14.10 -27.73
N MET A 129 25.42 15.35 -27.70
CA MET A 129 24.72 15.97 -28.83
C MET A 129 25.59 16.09 -30.08
N ASN A 130 26.89 16.35 -29.91
CA ASN A 130 27.86 16.41 -31.01
C ASN A 130 28.03 15.04 -31.68
N GLU A 131 28.09 13.96 -30.90
CA GLU A 131 28.20 12.59 -31.42
C GLU A 131 26.95 12.21 -32.22
N LEU A 132 25.76 12.56 -31.70
CA LEU A 132 24.49 12.36 -32.40
C LEU A 132 24.40 13.16 -33.71
N ALA A 133 24.95 14.38 -33.74
CA ALA A 133 25.01 15.19 -34.95
C ALA A 133 25.92 14.57 -36.02
N VAL A 134 27.06 14.00 -35.62
CA VAL A 134 27.96 13.27 -36.52
C VAL A 134 27.31 11.99 -37.05
N MET A 135 26.62 11.22 -36.19
CA MET A 135 25.86 10.04 -36.67
C MET A 135 24.76 10.44 -37.67
N LYS A 136 24.09 11.57 -37.43
CA LYS A 136 23.06 12.09 -38.35
C LYS A 136 23.67 12.54 -39.69
N SER A 137 24.88 13.10 -39.71
CA SER A 137 25.57 13.45 -40.97
C SER A 137 26.06 12.23 -41.74
N LEU A 138 26.35 11.12 -41.06
CA LEU A 138 26.65 9.80 -41.67
C LEU A 138 25.40 9.09 -42.23
N GLY A 139 24.21 9.69 -42.12
CA GLY A 139 22.97 9.16 -42.71
C GLY A 139 22.08 8.36 -41.76
N PHE A 140 22.36 8.36 -40.45
CA PHE A 140 21.44 7.74 -39.49
C PHE A 140 20.14 8.54 -39.36
N SER A 141 19.00 7.85 -39.50
CA SER A 141 17.68 8.44 -39.27
C SER A 141 17.47 8.83 -37.80
N SER A 142 16.80 9.95 -37.54
CA SER A 142 16.45 10.39 -36.17
C SER A 142 15.68 9.33 -35.37
N GLY A 143 14.87 8.48 -36.03
CA GLY A 143 14.16 7.39 -35.36
C GLY A 143 15.08 6.34 -34.73
N LYS A 144 16.17 5.95 -35.41
CA LYS A 144 17.15 4.99 -34.86
C LYS A 144 17.89 5.55 -33.65
N LEU A 145 18.23 6.84 -33.69
CA LEU A 145 18.87 7.53 -32.56
C LEU A 145 17.93 7.59 -31.34
N ILE A 146 16.65 7.91 -31.57
CA ILE A 146 15.63 7.94 -30.51
C ILE A 146 15.39 6.54 -29.96
N ALA A 147 15.34 5.50 -30.80
CA ALA A 147 15.19 4.12 -30.35
C ALA A 147 16.36 3.68 -29.44
N SER A 148 17.60 4.07 -29.77
CA SER A 148 18.77 3.79 -28.92
C SER A 148 18.65 4.43 -27.54
N VAL A 149 18.21 5.70 -27.51
CA VAL A 149 17.96 6.46 -26.26
C VAL A 149 16.86 5.79 -25.43
N TYR A 150 15.77 5.37 -26.06
CA TYR A 150 14.69 4.64 -25.39
C TYR A 150 15.19 3.33 -24.76
N MET A 151 16.04 2.58 -25.46
CA MET A 151 16.62 1.34 -24.94
C MET A 151 17.55 1.60 -23.76
N GLU A 152 18.38 2.64 -23.80
CA GLU A 152 19.25 3.03 -22.68
C GLU A 152 18.43 3.42 -21.45
N ALA A 153 17.39 4.24 -21.62
CA ALA A 153 16.49 4.62 -20.54
C ALA A 153 15.72 3.41 -19.96
N LEU A 154 15.22 2.53 -20.82
CA LEU A 154 14.49 1.33 -20.39
C LEU A 154 15.39 0.40 -19.57
N LEU A 155 16.66 0.23 -19.96
CA LEU A 155 17.63 -0.55 -19.19
C LEU A 155 17.87 0.05 -17.80
N ILE A 156 18.10 1.37 -17.71
CA ILE A 156 18.33 2.03 -16.42
C ILE A 156 17.11 1.89 -15.50
N ILE A 157 15.91 2.13 -16.03
CA ILE A 157 14.66 2.02 -15.27
C ILE A 157 14.43 0.57 -14.86
N PHE A 158 14.70 -0.40 -15.73
CA PHE A 158 14.53 -1.82 -15.42
C PHE A 158 15.47 -2.26 -14.29
N VAL A 159 16.73 -1.83 -14.31
CA VAL A 159 17.69 -2.12 -13.23
C VAL A 159 17.26 -1.46 -11.92
N GLY A 160 16.80 -0.20 -11.97
CA GLY A 160 16.25 0.50 -10.79
C GLY A 160 15.01 -0.19 -10.23
N ALA A 161 14.10 -0.64 -11.10
CA ALA A 161 12.91 -1.35 -10.71
C ALA A 161 13.22 -2.73 -10.12
N ALA A 162 14.09 -3.51 -10.76
CA ALA A 162 14.49 -4.83 -10.29
C ALA A 162 15.16 -4.75 -8.90
N SER A 163 16.07 -3.80 -8.72
CA SER A 163 16.69 -3.55 -7.42
C SER A 163 15.70 -3.06 -6.37
N GLY A 164 14.77 -2.17 -6.72
CA GLY A 164 13.70 -1.72 -5.83
C GLY A 164 12.76 -2.85 -5.39
N VAL A 165 12.35 -3.73 -6.32
CA VAL A 165 11.53 -4.91 -6.01
C VAL A 165 12.28 -5.89 -5.11
N LEU A 166 13.58 -6.11 -5.35
CA LEU A 166 14.40 -6.95 -4.48
C LEU A 166 14.48 -6.37 -3.07
N ILE A 167 14.78 -5.07 -2.93
CA ILE A 167 14.85 -4.39 -1.63
C ILE A 167 13.50 -4.47 -0.91
N ALA A 168 12.40 -4.24 -1.64
CA ALA A 168 11.05 -4.36 -1.08
C ALA A 168 10.78 -5.79 -0.60
N ALA A 169 11.10 -6.81 -1.39
CA ALA A 169 10.90 -8.21 -1.01
C ALA A 169 11.59 -8.55 0.32
N PHE A 170 12.86 -8.17 0.49
CA PHE A 170 13.58 -8.40 1.74
C PHE A 170 13.08 -7.51 2.90
N GLY A 171 12.71 -6.26 2.62
CA GLY A 171 12.22 -5.32 3.63
C GLY A 171 10.83 -5.69 4.16
N LEU A 172 9.98 -6.27 3.30
CA LEU A 172 8.62 -6.65 3.65
C LEU A 172 8.57 -7.72 4.73
N ASP A 173 9.46 -8.72 4.70
CA ASP A 173 9.50 -9.75 5.74
C ASP A 173 9.77 -9.14 7.13
N VAL A 174 10.68 -8.17 7.19
CA VAL A 174 11.04 -7.46 8.43
C VAL A 174 9.90 -6.56 8.90
N VAL A 175 9.27 -5.84 7.96
CA VAL A 175 8.15 -4.93 8.26
C VAL A 175 6.93 -5.72 8.71
N GLN A 176 6.59 -6.82 8.03
CA GLN A 176 5.45 -7.68 8.39
C GLN A 176 5.60 -8.23 9.80
N GLN A 177 6.78 -8.72 10.20
CA GLN A 177 6.99 -9.23 11.56
C GLN A 177 6.78 -8.16 12.64
N LYS A 178 7.11 -6.90 12.36
CA LYS A 178 6.97 -5.80 13.34
C LYS A 178 5.60 -5.11 13.31
N LEU A 179 4.93 -5.08 12.16
CA LEU A 179 3.65 -4.40 11.97
C LEU A 179 2.44 -5.34 11.93
N ALA A 180 2.62 -6.67 11.93
CA ALA A 180 1.53 -7.65 11.92
C ALA A 180 0.50 -7.42 13.04
N THR A 181 0.94 -6.91 14.20
CA THR A 181 0.06 -6.59 15.34
C THR A 181 -0.81 -5.35 15.10
N PHE A 182 -0.38 -4.41 14.26
CA PHE A 182 -1.07 -3.13 14.03
C PHE A 182 -1.83 -3.07 12.70
N LEU A 183 -1.36 -3.81 11.68
CA LEU A 183 -1.96 -3.87 10.34
C LEU A 183 -2.06 -5.35 9.89
N PRO A 184 -2.93 -6.15 10.53
CA PRO A 184 -3.20 -7.51 10.07
C PRO A 184 -3.79 -7.45 8.65
N GLY A 185 -3.14 -8.11 7.69
CA GLY A 185 -3.64 -8.21 6.32
C GLY A 185 -2.84 -7.49 5.22
N ILE A 186 -1.59 -7.05 5.46
CA ILE A 186 -0.69 -6.65 4.36
C ILE A 186 -0.26 -7.90 3.57
N HIS A 187 -1.13 -8.36 2.69
CA HIS A 187 -0.80 -9.35 1.68
C HIS A 187 -0.67 -8.66 0.34
N ILE A 188 0.49 -8.83 -0.31
CA ILE A 188 0.70 -8.32 -1.66
C ILE A 188 -0.08 -9.21 -2.62
N GLN A 189 -1.25 -8.74 -3.01
CA GLN A 189 -2.03 -9.38 -4.05
C GLN A 189 -1.26 -9.34 -5.38
N ALA A 190 -1.38 -10.40 -6.19
CA ALA A 190 -0.70 -10.53 -7.48
C ALA A 190 -1.00 -9.33 -8.44
N SER A 191 -2.16 -8.70 -8.27
CA SER A 191 -2.59 -7.49 -9.00
C SER A 191 -1.61 -6.32 -8.86
N HIS A 192 -0.93 -6.17 -7.71
CA HIS A 192 0.01 -5.08 -7.48
C HIS A 192 1.29 -5.21 -8.32
N TYR A 193 1.76 -6.43 -8.60
CA TYR A 193 2.93 -6.62 -9.48
C TYR A 193 2.66 -6.14 -10.91
N VAL A 194 1.44 -6.38 -11.41
CA VAL A 194 1.03 -5.89 -12.74
C VAL A 194 1.02 -4.35 -12.76
N GLN A 195 0.50 -3.71 -11.71
CA GLN A 195 0.50 -2.25 -11.60
C GLN A 195 1.93 -1.67 -11.59
N ILE A 196 2.86 -2.32 -10.90
CA ILE A 196 4.28 -1.92 -10.88
C ILE A 196 4.88 -2.00 -12.29
N VAL A 197 4.66 -3.10 -13.01
CA VAL A 197 5.15 -3.26 -14.40
C VAL A 197 4.58 -2.18 -15.31
N VAL A 198 3.28 -1.87 -15.19
CA VAL A 198 2.64 -0.79 -15.96
C VAL A 198 3.24 0.58 -15.60
N MET A 199 3.49 0.85 -14.32
CA MET A 199 4.16 2.09 -13.89
C MET A 199 5.59 2.20 -14.44
N ILE A 200 6.35 1.12 -14.44
CA ILE A 200 7.72 1.09 -15.00
C ILE A 200 7.70 1.39 -16.50
N PHE A 201 6.84 0.71 -17.25
CA PHE A 201 6.73 0.92 -18.68
C PHE A 201 6.27 2.33 -19.03
N SER A 202 5.25 2.84 -18.32
CA SER A 202 4.77 4.21 -18.52
C SER A 202 5.83 5.25 -18.15
N LEU A 203 6.59 5.04 -17.07
CA LEU A 203 7.71 5.92 -16.70
C LEU A 203 8.76 5.97 -17.80
N ALA A 204 9.17 4.81 -18.33
CA ALA A 204 10.16 4.73 -19.41
C ALA A 204 9.68 5.44 -20.68
N LEU A 205 8.40 5.28 -21.01
CA LEU A 205 7.82 5.85 -22.21
C LEU A 205 7.65 7.36 -22.10
N ILE A 206 7.14 7.86 -20.97
CA ILE A 206 6.89 9.29 -20.77
C ILE A 206 8.20 10.06 -20.56
N CYS A 207 9.15 9.50 -19.80
CA CYS A 207 10.44 10.12 -19.52
C CYS A 207 11.22 10.44 -20.81
N CYS A 208 11.12 9.57 -21.81
CA CYS A 208 11.84 9.71 -23.07
C CYS A 208 11.18 10.70 -24.06
N VAL A 209 9.98 11.21 -23.78
CA VAL A 209 9.30 12.17 -24.68
C VAL A 209 10.07 13.49 -24.76
N SER A 210 10.49 14.05 -23.62
CA SER A 210 11.30 15.28 -23.56
C SER A 210 12.61 15.20 -24.38
N PRO A 211 13.46 14.18 -24.18
CA PRO A 211 14.67 14.04 -24.97
C PRO A 211 14.42 13.71 -26.44
N ALA A 212 13.40 12.90 -26.77
CA ALA A 212 13.05 12.61 -28.17
C ALA A 212 12.72 13.90 -28.96
N LEU A 213 11.96 14.81 -28.36
CA LEU A 213 11.67 16.12 -28.95
C LEU A 213 12.93 16.96 -29.16
N SER A 214 13.89 16.87 -28.24
CA SER A 214 15.17 17.58 -28.36
C SER A 214 15.96 17.07 -29.57
N ILE A 215 15.99 15.76 -29.81
CA ILE A 215 16.68 15.13 -30.96
C ILE A 215 16.00 15.50 -32.30
N TYR A 216 14.66 15.53 -32.33
CA TYR A 216 13.92 15.97 -33.54
C TYR A 216 14.20 17.43 -33.89
N ARG A 217 14.36 18.30 -32.88
CA ARG A 217 14.65 19.74 -33.07
C ARG A 217 16.12 20.03 -33.43
N LEU A 218 16.99 19.01 -33.55
CA LEU A 218 18.35 19.18 -34.04
C LEU A 218 18.35 19.46 -35.54
N THR A 219 18.25 20.74 -35.88
CA THR A 219 18.55 21.25 -37.22
C THR A 219 20.05 21.50 -37.33
N ILE A 220 20.67 20.93 -38.38
CA ILE A 220 22.11 20.95 -38.67
C ILE A 220 22.69 22.39 -38.62
N SER A 221 21.88 23.41 -38.93
CA SER A 221 22.31 24.82 -38.93
C SER A 221 22.68 25.41 -37.57
N LYS A 222 22.19 24.84 -36.45
CA LYS A 222 22.57 25.30 -35.10
C LYS A 222 23.83 24.63 -34.56
N ALA A 223 24.17 23.43 -35.03
CA ALA A 223 25.34 22.68 -34.58
C ALA A 223 26.68 23.22 -35.14
N LEU A 224 26.64 24.03 -36.21
CA LEU A 224 27.83 24.61 -36.86
C LEU A 224 28.09 26.08 -36.48
N ARG A 225 27.36 26.63 -35.50
CA ARG A 225 27.43 28.05 -35.14
C ARG A 225 27.84 28.29 -33.68
N THR A 226 28.46 27.30 -33.04
CA THR A 226 29.08 27.37 -31.71
C THR A 226 30.44 26.69 -31.82
#